data_AF-A0A2E9CX54-F1
#
_entry.id   AF-A0A2E9CX54-F1
#
_cell.length_a   1.000
_cell.length_b   1.000
_cell.length_c   1.000
_cell.angle_alpha   90.00
_cell.angle_beta   90.00
_cell.angle_gamma   90.00
#
_symmetry.space_group_name_H-M   'P 1'
#
loop_
_entity.id
_entity.type
_entity.pdbx_description
1 polymer ?
#
loop_
_entity_poly.entity_id
_entity_poly.type
_entity_poly.pdbx_seq_one_letter_code
_entity_poly.pdbx_strand_id
1 'polypeptide(L)' 'MKNKNEYTINGRNIFFEESDNTLDFIIKKFLKEKVAKNIAVAVNDELVQKSDWKNKIINFGDRIEIVYPFNGG' A
#
# COMPACT_ATOMS: atom_id res chain seq x y z
N MET A 1 3.07 -23.88 -4.01
CA MET A 1 2.90 -23.21 -2.71
C MET A 1 2.50 -21.77 -3.00
N LYS A 2 1.37 -21.28 -2.46
CA LYS A 2 1.10 -19.84 -2.50
C LYS A 2 2.04 -19.19 -1.50
N ASN A 3 2.93 -18.32 -1.96
CA ASN A 3 3.78 -17.56 -1.04
C ASN A 3 2.89 -16.55 -0.32
N LYS A 4 2.82 -16.67 1.00
CA LYS A 4 2.08 -15.74 1.85
C LYS A 4 2.98 -14.53 2.06
N ASN A 5 2.64 -13.42 1.43
CA ASN A 5 3.38 -12.17 1.57
C ASN A 5 2.79 -11.38 2.74
N GLU A 6 3.66 -10.94 3.65
CA GLU A 6 3.32 -10.11 4.81
C GLU A 6 3.67 -8.65 4.53
N TYR A 7 2.73 -7.75 4.83
CA TYR A 7 2.86 -6.30 4.64
C TYR A 7 2.47 -5.58 5.92
N THR A 8 3.24 -4.57 6.32
CA THR A 8 2.87 -3.66 7.40
C THR A 8 2.21 -2.42 6.80
N ILE A 9 0.91 -2.24 7.04
CA ILE A 9 0.11 -1.12 6.53
C ILE A 9 -0.61 -0.42 7.68
N ASN A 10 -0.40 0.88 7.87
CA ASN A 10 -0.96 1.70 8.95
C ASN A 10 -0.77 1.04 10.34
N GLY A 11 0.44 0.56 10.59
CA GLY A 11 0.82 -0.15 11.83
C GLY A 11 0.20 -1.56 12.00
N ARG A 12 -0.45 -2.14 10.99
CA ARG A 12 -1.05 -3.49 11.05
C ARG A 12 -0.37 -4.44 10.08
N ASN A 13 -0.15 -5.67 10.50
CA ASN A 13 0.35 -6.73 9.61
C ASN A 13 -0.81 -7.38 8.85
N ILE A 14 -0.66 -7.44 7.53
CA ILE A 14 -1.66 -7.92 6.59
C ILE A 14 -1.01 -8.96 5.68
N PHE A 15 -1.76 -10.00 5.36
CA PHE A 15 -1.27 -11.11 4.57
C PHE A 15 -2.04 -11.26 3.27
N PHE A 16 -1.32 -11.37 2.15
CA PHE A 16 -1.89 -11.69 0.85
C PHE A 16 -1.28 -12.98 0.31
N GLU A 17 -2.09 -13.83 -0.31
CA GLU A 17 -1.67 -15.07 -0.96
C GLU A 17 -1.47 -14.86 -2.47
N GLU A 18 -0.61 -13.92 -2.84
CA GLU A 18 -0.52 -13.39 -4.21
C GLU A 18 0.94 -13.08 -4.53
N SER A 19 1.36 -13.30 -5.77
CA SER A 19 2.76 -13.06 -6.19
C SER A 19 3.04 -11.59 -6.55
N ASP A 20 2.00 -10.79 -6.77
CA ASP A 20 2.14 -9.35 -7.05
C ASP A 20 2.42 -8.59 -5.74
N ASN A 21 3.55 -7.88 -5.72
CA ASN A 21 4.00 -7.05 -4.61
C ASN A 21 4.19 -5.59 -5.02
N THR A 22 3.56 -5.15 -6.11
CA THR A 22 3.52 -3.73 -6.47
C THR A 22 2.68 -2.95 -5.45
N LEU A 23 3.05 -1.69 -5.24
CA LEU A 23 2.31 -0.81 -4.33
C LEU A 23 0.85 -0.62 -4.77
N ASP A 24 0.59 -0.49 -6.09
CA ASP A 24 -0.77 -0.38 -6.64
C ASP A 24 -1.63 -1.61 -6.30
N PHE A 25 -1.09 -2.82 -6.45
CA PHE A 25 -1.78 -4.06 -6.09
C PHE A 25 -2.14 -4.11 -4.60
N ILE A 26 -1.15 -3.84 -3.74
CA ILE A 26 -1.29 -3.86 -2.29
C ILE A 26 -2.37 -2.87 -1.82
N ILE A 27 -2.34 -1.64 -2.31
CA ILE A 27 -3.34 -0.60 -1.98
C ILE A 27 -4.73 -1.04 -2.39
N LYS A 28 -4.90 -1.53 -3.64
CA LYS A 28 -6.21 -1.98 -4.14
C LYS A 28 -6.75 -3.14 -3.31
N LYS A 29 -5.90 -4.11 -2.97
CA LYS A 29 -6.27 -5.25 -2.15
C LYS A 29 -6.68 -4.81 -0.75
N PHE A 30 -5.88 -3.94 -0.13
CA PHE A 30 -6.16 -3.41 1.22
C PHE A 30 -7.47 -2.61 1.28
N LEU A 31 -7.71 -1.75 0.29
CA LEU A 31 -8.92 -0.94 0.20
C LEU A 31 -10.13 -1.68 -0.40
N LYS A 32 -10.00 -2.99 -0.66
CA LYS A 32 -11.04 -3.85 -1.26
C LYS A 32 -11.61 -3.26 -2.56
N GLU A 33 -10.72 -2.77 -3.41
CA GLU A 33 -11.05 -2.13 -4.70
C GLU A 33 -11.96 -0.91 -4.63
N LYS A 34 -12.28 -0.38 -3.44
CA LYS A 34 -12.91 0.94 -3.34
C LYS A 34 -11.97 1.94 -3.99
N VAL A 35 -12.52 2.77 -4.88
CA VAL A 35 -11.71 3.68 -5.67
C VAL A 35 -10.88 4.55 -4.73
N ALA A 36 -9.56 4.37 -4.79
CA ALA A 36 -8.54 5.13 -4.07
C ALA A 36 -8.49 6.58 -4.59
N LYS A 37 -9.59 7.30 -4.41
CA LYS A 37 -9.66 8.74 -4.66
C LYS A 37 -9.19 9.44 -3.39
N ASN A 38 -8.34 10.44 -3.57
CA ASN A 38 -7.85 11.32 -2.52
C ASN A 38 -7.20 10.56 -1.36
N ILE A 39 -6.15 9.80 -1.65
CA ILE A 39 -5.25 9.27 -0.62
C ILE A 39 -3.82 9.70 -0.92
N ALA A 40 -3.03 9.88 0.13
CA ALA A 40 -1.58 9.94 0.04
C ALA A 40 -1.01 8.65 0.62
N VAL A 41 0.10 8.20 0.04
CA VAL A 41 0.76 6.97 0.46
C VAL A 41 2.24 7.24 0.67
N ALA A 42 2.76 6.82 1.82
CA ALA A 42 4.18 6.80 2.12
C ALA A 42 4.67 5.35 2.26
N VAL A 43 5.92 5.11 1.85
CA VAL A 43 6.63 3.85 2.04
C VAL A 43 7.92 4.17 2.78
N ASN A 44 8.14 3.58 3.96
CA ASN A 44 9.28 3.88 4.83
C ASN A 44 9.47 5.38 5.07
N ASP A 45 8.37 6.05 5.43
CA ASP A 45 8.34 7.50 5.73
C ASP A 45 8.61 8.43 4.52
N GLU A 46 8.73 7.88 3.30
CA GLU A 46 8.87 8.63 2.05
C GLU A 46 7.57 8.63 1.23
N LEU A 47 7.09 9.81 0.83
CA LEU A 47 5.91 9.94 -0.02
C LEU A 47 6.14 9.34 -1.42
N VAL A 48 5.25 8.46 -1.86
CA VAL A 48 5.32 7.85 -3.19
C VAL A 48 4.26 8.46 -4.10
N GLN A 49 4.68 9.07 -5.21
CA GLN A 49 3.76 9.66 -6.18
C GLN A 49 2.88 8.57 -6.81
N LYS A 50 1.61 8.91 -7.03
CA LYS A 50 0.62 7.95 -7.57
C LYS A 50 1.00 7.38 -8.94
N SER A 51 1.71 8.15 -9.77
CA SER A 51 2.25 7.68 -11.05
C SER A 51 3.19 6.49 -10.90
N ASP A 52 3.87 6.38 -9.77
CA ASP A 52 4.95 5.42 -9.56
C ASP A 52 4.47 4.13 -8.89
N TRP A 53 3.23 4.07 -8.41
CA TRP A 53 2.71 2.94 -7.63
C TRP A 53 2.74 1.61 -8.39
N LYS A 54 2.54 1.63 -9.71
CA LYS A 54 2.61 0.43 -10.55
C LYS A 54 4.03 -0.11 -10.73
N ASN A 55 5.04 0.75 -10.53
CA ASN A 55 6.45 0.42 -10.70
C ASN A 55 7.17 0.23 -9.36
N LYS A 56 6.59 0.73 -8.26
CA LYS A 56 7.14 0.59 -6.92
C LYS A 56 6.88 -0.82 -6.39
N ILE A 57 7.94 -1.60 -6.29
CA ILE A 57 7.95 -2.92 -5.64
C ILE A 57 8.06 -2.72 -4.12
N ILE A 58 7.22 -3.44 -3.38
CA ILE A 58 7.24 -3.49 -1.92
C ILE A 58 7.91 -4.79 -1.49
N ASN A 59 8.88 -4.64 -0.60
CA ASN A 59 9.65 -5.75 -0.04
C ASN A 59 9.22 -6.06 1.39
N PHE A 60 9.59 -7.26 1.86
CA PHE A 60 9.40 -7.62 3.25
C PHE A 60 10.11 -6.63 4.18
N GLY A 61 9.39 -6.14 5.19
CA GLY A 61 9.88 -5.15 6.15
C GLY A 61 9.57 -3.69 5.79
N ASP A 62 9.11 -3.41 4.57
CA ASP A 62 8.65 -2.07 4.19
C ASP A 62 7.39 -1.70 4.96
N ARG A 63 7.33 -0.47 5.46
CA ARG A 63 6.15 0.11 6.14
C ARG A 63 5.38 0.98 5.17
N ILE A 64 4.09 0.73 5.03
CA ILE A 64 3.19 1.51 4.19
C ILE A 64 2.25 2.31 5.08
N GLU A 65 2.17 3.62 4.85
CA GLU A 65 1.19 4.49 5.49
C GLU A 65 0.26 5.06 4.42
N ILE A 66 -1.04 4.79 4.56
CA ILE A 66 -2.11 5.23 3.68
C ILE A 66 -3.00 6.18 4.47
N VAL A 67 -3.03 7.44 4.06
CA VAL A 67 -3.78 8.50 4.74
C VAL A 67 -4.77 9.15 3.80
N TYR A 68 -5.88 9.62 4.37
CA TYR A 68 -6.84 10.48 3.69
C TYR A 68 -6.56 11.93 4.08
N PRO A 69 -6.66 12.89 3.14
CA PRO A 69 -6.66 14.29 3.50
C PRO A 69 -7.82 14.55 4.45
N PHE A 70 -7.49 15.10 5.62
CA PHE A 70 -8.49 15.61 6.55
C PHE A 70 -8.75 17.06 6.17
N ASN A 71 -9.96 17.35 5.70
CA ASN A 71 -10.34 18.72 5.31
C ASN A 71 -10.51 19.56 6.59
N GLY A 72 -9.49 20.33 6.94
CA GLY A 72 -9.56 21.42 7.91
C GLY A 72 -9.59 22.78 7.19
N GLY A 73 -10.31 23.73 7.76
CA GLY A 73 -10.25 25.16 7.42
C GLY A 73 -9.53 25.93 8.51
#